data_AF-Q71J76-F1
#
_entry.id   AF-Q71J76-F1
#
_cell.length_a   1.000
_cell.length_b   1.000
_cell.length_c   1.000
_cell.angle_alpha   90.00
_cell.angle_beta   90.00
_cell.angle_gamma   90.00
#
_symmetry.space_group_name_H-M   'P 1'
#
loop_
_entity.id
_entity.type
_entity.pdbx_description
1 polymer ?
#
loop_
_entity_poly.entity_id
_entity_poly.type
_entity_poly.pdbx_seq_one_letter_code
_entity_poly.pdbx_strand_id
1 'polypeptide(L)'
;ADNPNFASAGTVSIAEQFATQAFLQTYWSDNAVSCTITFQDSEGDQVESLLRQYRFITKSTSLLPYFGGSLQQAPKEPIDKETYEKRSQEITGNVEEVFSQLNSDVKDLELVDQTDCEGGACPIK
;
A
#
# COMPACT_ATOMS: atom_id res chain seq x y z
N ALA A 1 15.83 4.06 9.31
CA ALA A 1 14.99 3.54 10.41
C ALA A 1 15.62 3.79 11.78
N ASP A 2 16.80 4.44 11.81
CA ASP A 2 17.67 4.54 12.98
C ASP A 2 17.37 5.75 13.87
N ASN A 3 16.20 6.37 13.70
CA ASN A 3 15.77 7.48 14.54
C ASN A 3 15.16 6.90 15.83
N PRO A 4 15.56 7.35 17.03
CA PRO A 4 15.03 6.83 18.30
C PRO A 4 13.52 7.06 18.47
N ASN A 5 12.94 8.04 17.76
CA ASN A 5 11.50 8.31 17.77
C ASN A 5 10.74 7.53 16.67
N PHE A 6 11.43 6.70 15.89
CA PHE A 6 10.78 5.87 14.88
C PHE A 6 10.03 4.73 15.56
N ALA A 7 8.70 4.77 15.50
CA ALA A 7 7.85 3.69 15.96
C ALA A 7 7.53 2.77 14.78
N SER A 8 7.83 1.47 14.94
CA SER A 8 7.49 0.44 13.96
C SER A 8 6.18 -0.26 14.35
N ALA A 9 5.61 -1.04 13.43
CA ALA A 9 4.44 -1.88 13.73
C ALA A 9 4.66 -2.86 14.90
N GLY A 10 5.91 -3.15 15.29
CA GLY A 10 6.21 -3.98 16.46
C GLY A 10 6.19 -3.22 17.79
N THR A 11 6.23 -1.89 17.76
CA THR A 11 6.33 -1.05 18.97
C THR A 11 5.08 -0.21 19.22
N VAL A 12 4.26 0.02 18.20
CA VAL A 12 2.98 0.75 18.34
C VAL A 12 1.90 -0.23 18.77
N SER A 13 1.16 0.10 19.83
CA SER A 13 0.08 -0.77 20.33
C SER A 13 -1.03 -0.98 19.30
N ILE A 14 -1.75 -2.10 19.40
CA ILE A 14 -2.90 -2.38 18.52
C ILE A 14 -3.96 -1.26 18.61
N ALA A 15 -4.21 -0.74 19.82
CA ALA A 15 -5.21 0.29 20.07
C ALA A 15 -4.82 1.62 19.39
N GLU A 16 -3.55 2.00 19.46
CA GLU A 16 -3.04 3.20 18.80
C GLU A 16 -3.13 3.07 17.27
N GLN A 17 -2.79 1.89 16.71
CA GLN A 17 -2.95 1.64 15.28
C GLN A 17 -4.40 1.79 14.82
N PHE A 18 -5.37 1.26 15.58
CA PHE A 18 -6.80 1.45 15.30
C PHE A 18 -7.22 2.93 15.37
N ALA A 19 -6.75 3.65 16.39
CA ALA A 19 -7.04 5.08 16.54
C ALA A 19 -6.47 5.89 15.36
N THR A 20 -5.25 5.59 14.92
CA THR A 20 -4.62 6.21 13.75
C THR A 20 -5.40 5.93 12.48
N GLN A 21 -5.80 4.66 12.23
CA GLN A 21 -6.61 4.32 11.07
C GLN A 21 -7.94 5.09 11.07
N ALA A 22 -8.65 5.10 12.21
CA ALA A 22 -9.93 5.80 12.34
C ALA A 22 -9.79 7.31 12.10
N PHE A 23 -8.73 7.93 12.64
CA PHE A 23 -8.43 9.33 12.42
C PHE A 23 -8.20 9.64 10.93
N LEU A 24 -7.36 8.85 10.27
CA LEU A 24 -7.09 9.02 8.84
C LEU A 24 -8.33 8.80 7.98
N GLN A 25 -9.13 7.78 8.30
CA GLN A 25 -10.35 7.47 7.55
C GLN A 25 -11.49 8.47 7.78
N THR A 26 -11.49 9.18 8.91
CA THR A 26 -12.48 10.24 9.18
C THR A 26 -12.24 11.48 8.34
N TYR A 27 -10.98 11.88 8.16
CA TYR A 27 -10.65 13.21 7.60
C TYR A 27 -9.97 13.18 6.23
N TRP A 28 -9.30 12.09 5.85
CA TRP A 28 -8.44 12.04 4.66
C TRP A 28 -8.62 10.80 3.78
N SER A 29 -9.55 9.90 4.11
CA SER A 29 -9.81 8.71 3.28
C SER A 29 -11.30 8.58 3.02
N ASP A 30 -11.75 9.14 1.90
CA ASP A 30 -13.11 9.01 1.36
C ASP A 30 -13.37 7.60 0.76
N ASN A 31 -12.32 6.94 0.29
CA ASN A 31 -12.34 5.59 -0.27
C ASN A 31 -11.83 4.53 0.74
N ALA A 32 -11.96 3.24 0.39
CA ALA A 32 -11.42 2.14 1.20
C ALA A 32 -9.93 1.94 0.90
N VAL A 33 -9.07 2.61 1.66
CA VAL A 33 -7.60 2.42 1.58
C VAL A 33 -7.18 1.22 2.42
N SER A 34 -6.31 0.36 1.85
CA SER A 34 -5.78 -0.82 2.53
C SER A 34 -5.01 -0.42 3.80
N CYS A 35 -5.36 -1.05 4.92
CA CYS A 35 -4.70 -0.87 6.21
C CYS A 35 -4.57 -2.22 6.91
N THR A 36 -3.33 -2.60 7.24
CA THR A 36 -3.01 -3.80 8.04
C THR A 36 -2.58 -3.35 9.43
N ILE A 37 -3.35 -3.72 10.44
CA ILE A 37 -3.00 -3.53 11.85
C ILE A 37 -2.22 -4.77 12.32
N THR A 38 -1.06 -4.54 12.92
CA THR A 38 -0.21 -5.61 13.44
C THR A 38 -0.31 -5.66 14.96
N PHE A 39 -0.48 -6.82 15.58
CA PHE A 39 -0.70 -6.93 17.02
C PHE A 39 0.17 -8.02 17.66
N GLN A 40 0.67 -7.76 18.86
CA GLN A 40 1.44 -8.74 19.64
C GLN A 40 0.52 -9.83 20.20
N ASP A 41 1.07 -11.01 20.51
CA ASP A 41 0.29 -12.12 21.09
C ASP A 41 -0.46 -11.70 22.37
N SER A 42 0.15 -10.84 23.20
CA SER A 42 -0.46 -10.29 24.42
C SER A 42 -1.61 -9.31 24.17
N GLU A 43 -1.77 -8.83 22.94
CA GLU A 43 -2.80 -7.87 22.54
C GLU A 43 -4.03 -8.54 21.89
N GLY A 44 -3.97 -9.86 21.63
CA GLY A 44 -5.03 -10.60 20.91
C GLY A 44 -6.43 -10.45 21.52
N ASP A 45 -6.53 -10.44 22.85
CA ASP A 45 -7.81 -10.29 23.56
C ASP A 45 -8.46 -8.91 23.36
N GLN A 46 -7.70 -7.91 22.89
CA GLN A 46 -8.21 -6.56 22.61
C GLN A 46 -8.85 -6.45 21.22
N VAL A 47 -8.61 -7.41 20.33
CA VAL A 47 -9.07 -7.35 18.93
C VAL A 47 -10.59 -7.19 18.83
N GLU A 48 -11.34 -7.98 19.60
CA GLU A 48 -12.81 -7.92 19.54
C GLU A 48 -13.35 -6.55 19.99
N SER A 49 -12.85 -6.03 21.11
CA SER A 49 -13.34 -4.77 21.68
C SER A 49 -12.99 -3.59 20.78
N LEU A 50 -11.80 -3.57 20.19
CA LEU A 50 -11.35 -2.54 19.27
C LEU A 50 -12.10 -2.58 17.94
N LEU A 51 -12.29 -3.77 17.34
CA LEU A 51 -13.11 -3.91 16.13
C LEU A 51 -14.53 -3.41 16.40
N ARG A 52 -15.14 -3.78 17.53
CA ARG A 52 -16.45 -3.26 17.93
C ARG A 52 -16.40 -1.74 18.05
N GLN A 53 -15.44 -1.16 18.76
CA GLN A 53 -15.34 0.27 18.97
C GLN A 53 -15.28 1.07 17.65
N TYR A 54 -14.47 0.61 16.68
CA TYR A 54 -14.18 1.38 15.46
C TYR A 54 -15.02 1.00 14.24
N ARG A 55 -15.89 -0.03 14.32
CA ARG A 55 -16.68 -0.60 13.19
C ARG A 55 -17.44 0.37 12.30
N PHE A 56 -17.85 1.53 12.82
CA PHE A 56 -18.64 2.51 12.06
C PHE A 56 -17.78 3.56 11.35
N ILE A 57 -16.49 3.62 11.69
CA ILE A 57 -15.51 4.53 11.08
C ILE A 57 -14.65 3.77 10.09
N THR A 58 -14.22 2.56 10.45
CA THR A 58 -13.30 1.77 9.63
C THR A 58 -14.00 1.12 8.45
N LYS A 59 -13.52 1.39 7.23
CA LYS A 59 -14.11 0.82 5.98
C LYS A 59 -13.61 -0.59 5.67
N SER A 60 -12.31 -0.79 5.86
CA SER A 60 -11.63 -2.07 5.69
C SER A 60 -10.40 -2.09 6.60
N THR A 61 -10.17 -3.21 7.27
CA THR A 61 -9.02 -3.43 8.14
C THR A 61 -8.64 -4.90 8.04
N SER A 62 -7.37 -5.18 7.75
CA SER A 62 -6.78 -6.50 7.95
C SER A 62 -6.01 -6.53 9.27
N LEU A 63 -5.97 -7.70 9.90
CA LEU A 63 -5.22 -7.94 11.13
C LEU A 63 -4.14 -8.97 10.84
N LEU A 64 -2.92 -8.67 11.26
CA LEU A 64 -1.77 -9.56 11.11
C LEU A 64 -1.12 -9.72 12.50
N PRO A 65 -1.00 -10.93 13.05
CA PRO A 65 -0.21 -11.12 14.26
C PRO A 65 1.25 -10.71 14.00
N TYR A 66 1.87 -10.03 14.96
CA TYR A 66 3.27 -9.66 14.89
C TYR A 66 4.12 -10.91 15.06
N PHE A 67 4.47 -11.53 13.94
CA PHE A 67 5.43 -12.63 13.93
C PHE A 67 6.85 -12.05 13.85
N GLY A 68 7.66 -12.30 14.88
CA GLY A 68 9.10 -11.99 14.88
C GLY A 68 9.95 -12.84 13.92
N GLY A 69 9.33 -13.56 12.98
CA GLY A 69 9.95 -14.48 12.04
C GLY A 69 9.21 -14.57 10.71
N SER A 70 9.81 -15.22 9.71
CA SER A 70 9.21 -15.41 8.39
C SER A 70 8.03 -16.38 8.47
N LEU A 71 6.84 -15.93 8.07
CA LEU A 71 5.77 -16.83 7.66
C LEU A 71 6.32 -17.82 6.63
N GLN A 72 5.83 -19.07 6.62
CA GLN A 72 6.24 -20.08 5.62
C GLN A 72 6.05 -19.58 4.17
N GLN A 73 5.17 -18.60 3.97
CA GLN A 73 5.07 -17.79 2.77
C GLN A 73 5.09 -16.30 3.14
N ALA A 74 6.22 -15.80 3.60
CA ALA A 74 6.39 -14.36 3.81
C ALA A 74 6.36 -13.66 2.43
N PRO A 75 5.61 -12.55 2.25
CA PRO A 75 5.56 -11.83 0.98
C PRO A 75 6.93 -11.32 0.53
N LYS A 76 7.83 -11.08 1.49
CA LYS A 76 9.23 -10.72 1.27
C LYS A 76 10.09 -11.57 2.20
N GLU A 77 11.02 -12.31 1.60
CA GLU A 77 12.00 -13.10 2.33
C GLU A 77 13.32 -12.33 2.37
N PRO A 78 14.01 -12.27 3.52
CA PRO A 78 15.32 -11.66 3.58
C PRO A 78 16.29 -12.45 2.69
N ILE A 79 17.01 -11.75 1.82
CA ILE A 79 18.09 -12.31 1.00
C ILE A 79 19.42 -11.69 1.44
N ASP A 80 20.50 -12.45 1.32
CA ASP A 80 21.83 -11.90 1.52
C ASP A 80 22.25 -11.01 0.33
N LYS A 81 23.32 -10.25 0.54
CA LYS A 81 23.85 -9.30 -0.45
C LYS A 81 24.28 -10.02 -1.74
N GLU A 82 24.87 -11.20 -1.62
CA GLU A 82 25.34 -11.99 -2.78
C GLU A 82 24.16 -12.44 -3.65
N THR A 83 23.09 -12.92 -3.03
CA THR A 83 21.84 -13.29 -3.70
C THR A 83 21.20 -12.09 -4.39
N TYR A 84 21.22 -10.92 -3.74
CA TYR A 84 20.75 -9.67 -4.35
C TYR A 84 21.58 -9.32 -5.59
N GLU A 85 22.90 -9.30 -5.49
CA GLU A 85 23.80 -8.94 -6.59
C GLU A 85 23.63 -9.91 -7.78
N LYS A 86 23.53 -11.21 -7.52
CA LYS A 86 23.26 -12.22 -8.54
C LYS A 86 21.94 -11.96 -9.27
N ARG A 87 20.84 -11.76 -8.54
CA ARG A 87 19.53 -11.48 -9.15
C ARG A 87 19.51 -10.15 -9.90
N SER A 88 20.24 -9.15 -9.40
CA SER A 88 20.34 -7.85 -10.08
C SER A 88 21.07 -7.97 -11.42
N GLN A 89 22.03 -8.88 -11.56
CA GLN A 89 22.73 -9.12 -12.82
C GLN A 89 21.86 -9.84 -13.86
N GLU A 90 20.83 -10.58 -13.42
CA GLU A 90 19.84 -11.20 -14.32
C GLU A 90 18.92 -10.16 -14.99
N ILE A 91 18.89 -8.92 -14.48
CA ILE A 91 18.17 -7.80 -15.10
C ILE A 91 19.02 -7.24 -16.24
N THR A 92 18.87 -7.80 -17.44
CA THR A 92 19.64 -7.41 -18.63
C THR A 92 18.92 -6.41 -19.53
N GLY A 93 17.66 -6.09 -19.24
CA GLY A 93 16.84 -5.19 -20.06
C GLY A 93 17.24 -3.73 -19.89
N ASN A 94 17.31 -2.99 -21.00
CA ASN A 94 17.41 -1.54 -20.96
C ASN A 94 16.04 -0.94 -20.63
N VAL A 95 15.85 -0.55 -19.37
CA VAL A 95 14.58 0.00 -18.87
C VAL A 95 14.18 1.26 -19.65
N GLU A 96 15.13 2.10 -20.05
CA GLU A 96 14.86 3.34 -20.80
C GLU A 96 14.34 3.04 -22.21
N GLU A 97 14.93 2.05 -22.87
CA GLU A 97 14.50 1.61 -24.20
C GLU A 97 13.11 0.96 -24.14
N VAL A 98 12.88 0.06 -23.19
CA VAL A 98 11.57 -0.59 -22.99
C VAL A 98 10.50 0.45 -22.63
N PHE A 99 10.83 1.41 -21.76
CA PHE A 99 9.91 2.50 -21.42
C PHE A 99 9.60 3.37 -22.64
N SER A 100 10.60 3.70 -23.46
CA SER A 100 10.43 4.50 -24.68
C SER A 100 9.57 3.79 -25.71
N GLN A 101 9.69 2.47 -25.86
CA GLN A 101 8.84 1.66 -26.74
C GLN A 101 7.40 1.55 -26.22
N LEU A 102 7.21 1.38 -24.91
CA LEU A 102 5.88 1.27 -24.29
C LEU A 102 5.14 2.61 -24.24
N ASN A 103 5.88 3.72 -24.17
CA ASN A 103 5.33 5.08 -24.14
C ASN A 103 5.59 5.81 -25.47
N SER A 104 5.79 5.07 -26.57
CA SER A 104 5.77 5.63 -27.93
C SER A 104 4.34 5.95 -28.38
N ASP A 105 3.46 6.30 -27.44
CA ASP A 105 2.14 6.80 -27.74
C ASP A 105 2.30 8.00 -28.67
N VAL A 106 1.63 7.89 -29.81
CA VAL A 106 1.50 8.95 -30.81
C VAL A 106 1.00 10.20 -30.07
N LYS A 107 1.89 11.19 -29.89
CA LYS A 107 1.57 12.51 -29.34
C LYS A 107 0.66 13.36 -30.24
N ASP A 108 -0.03 12.74 -31.20
CA ASP A 108 -1.02 13.34 -32.09
C ASP A 108 -2.44 12.79 -31.83
N LEU A 109 -2.77 12.53 -30.56
CA LEU A 109 -4.13 12.91 -30.15
C LEU A 109 -4.11 14.43 -29.97
N GLU A 110 -4.21 15.16 -31.08
CA GLU A 110 -4.73 16.53 -31.02
C GLU A 110 -6.03 16.42 -30.23
N LEU A 111 -6.04 16.96 -29.00
CA LEU A 111 -7.29 17.29 -28.33
C LEU A 111 -7.96 18.32 -29.24
N VAL A 112 -8.86 17.86 -30.10
CA VAL A 112 -9.59 18.70 -31.07
C VAL A 112 -10.61 19.53 -30.30
N ASP A 113 -10.11 20.56 -29.63
CA ASP A 113 -10.87 21.63 -28.99
C ASP A 113 -11.90 21.16 -27.93
N GLN A 114 -12.35 22.07 -27.07
CA GLN A 114 -13.38 21.78 -26.06
C GLN A 114 -14.77 21.51 -26.67
N THR A 115 -14.90 21.58 -28.00
CA THR A 115 -16.14 21.27 -28.74
C THR A 115 -16.59 19.81 -28.56
N ASP A 116 -15.67 18.87 -28.33
CA ASP A 116 -16.03 17.46 -28.09
C ASP A 116 -16.72 17.23 -26.73
N CYS A 117 -16.66 18.21 -25.82
CA CYS A 117 -17.34 18.14 -24.52
C CYS A 117 -18.76 18.77 -24.52
N GLU A 118 -19.18 19.46 -25.59
CA GLU A 118 -20.51 20.09 -25.64
C GLU A 118 -21.66 19.07 -25.67
N GLY A 119 -21.40 17.85 -26.16
CA GLY A 119 -22.40 16.77 -26.26
C GLY A 119 -22.52 15.87 -25.02
N GLY A 120 -21.69 16.06 -23.99
CA GLY A 120 -21.72 15.24 -22.76
C GLY A 120 -21.29 13.78 -22.92
N ALA A 121 -20.69 13.40 -24.05
CA ALA A 121 -20.14 12.07 -24.28
C ALA A 121 -18.71 12.17 -24.79
N CYS A 122 -17.77 11.44 -24.17
CA CYS A 122 -16.42 11.31 -24.71
C CYS A 122 -16.48 10.58 -26.06
N PRO A 123 -15.89 11.13 -27.14
CA PRO A 123 -15.80 10.41 -28.40
C PRO A 123 -14.93 9.16 -28.20
N ILE A 124 -15.50 8.01 -28.52
CA ILE A 124 -14.80 6.74 -28.57
C ILE A 124 -14.20 6.63 -29.98
N LYS A 125 -12.88 6.56 -30.07
CA LYS A 125 -12.19 5.97 -31.23
C LYS A 125 -11.74 4.57 -30.86
#